data_AF-A0A1X3DJ83-F1
#
_entry.id   AF-A0A1X3DJ83-F1
#
_cell.length_a   1.000
_cell.length_b   1.000
_cell.length_c   1.000
_cell.angle_alpha   90.00
_cell.angle_beta   90.00
_cell.angle_gamma   90.00
#
_symmetry.space_group_name_H-M   'P 1'
#
loop_
_entity.id
_entity.type
_entity.pdbx_description
1 polymer ?
#
loop_
_entity_poly.entity_id
_entity_poly.type
_entity_poly.pdbx_seq_one_letter_code
_entity_poly.pdbx_strand_id
1 'polypeptide(L)'
;MTQAKRNFFMGTVAALVFGFGTSSVAQADAVVKAEKLSKSANMSYKVAGKRYNPLKKVSSFSQTGSASWYGGQFHGRKTSSGERYNMHAMTAAHKTLPIPSYARVTNLSNGKSVVVRINDRGPFHGSRVVDVSKAAAQKLGFIQHGTAKVRVEQIVPGRDASERFAQQEARNIYVNLKTFNSKAAAQDYLKRSGGHLKSADINEKVSMVKQGGSYVVRIGPFQRQEHADTAKGRLLTSL
;
A
#
# COMPACT_ATOMS: atom_id res chain seq x y z
N MET A 1 -12.85 85.89 10.84
CA MET A 1 -13.13 85.75 9.40
C MET A 1 -12.19 84.64 8.91
N THR A 2 -12.58 83.45 8.49
CA THR A 2 -13.82 82.94 7.91
C THR A 2 -13.85 81.42 8.15
N GLN A 3 -15.04 80.88 8.40
CA GLN A 3 -15.32 79.47 8.67
C GLN A 3 -15.50 78.67 7.37
N ALA A 4 -15.42 77.34 7.52
CA ALA A 4 -16.03 76.27 6.69
C ALA A 4 -15.09 75.60 5.65
N LYS A 5 -15.08 74.28 5.43
CA LYS A 5 -16.08 73.22 5.62
C LYS A 5 -15.45 71.87 6.02
N ARG A 6 -16.33 70.93 6.35
CA ARG A 6 -16.25 69.72 7.18
C ARG A 6 -16.26 68.44 6.31
N ASN A 7 -16.01 67.29 6.96
CA ASN A 7 -16.31 65.87 6.59
C ASN A 7 -15.14 65.10 5.93
N PHE A 8 -14.87 63.80 6.18
CA PHE A 8 -15.62 62.68 6.77
C PHE A 8 -14.65 61.55 7.24
N PHE A 9 -15.24 60.58 7.96
CA PHE A 9 -14.70 59.42 8.71
C PHE A 9 -13.98 58.28 7.93
N MET A 10 -13.45 57.31 8.73
CA MET A 10 -13.01 55.92 8.47
C MET A 10 -11.48 55.76 8.41
N GLY A 11 -10.76 55.02 9.28
CA GLY A 11 -11.10 53.81 10.03
C GLY A 11 -10.44 52.61 9.35
N THR A 12 -9.32 52.09 9.87
CA THR A 12 -8.81 50.77 9.43
C THR A 12 -8.09 50.05 10.56
N VAL A 13 -8.67 48.90 10.92
CA VAL A 13 -8.19 47.89 11.86
C VAL A 13 -7.12 47.05 11.16
N ALA A 14 -5.97 46.85 11.79
CA ALA A 14 -4.95 45.92 11.31
C ALA A 14 -5.37 44.48 11.63
N ALA A 15 -5.78 43.71 10.62
CA ALA A 15 -6.06 42.29 10.74
C ALA A 15 -4.76 41.48 10.64
N LEU A 16 -4.41 40.79 11.73
CA LEU A 16 -3.30 39.85 11.80
C LEU A 16 -3.64 38.60 10.96
N VAL A 17 -2.95 38.41 9.84
CA VAL A 17 -3.14 37.26 8.95
C VAL A 17 -2.53 36.02 9.60
N PHE A 18 -3.37 35.09 10.04
CA PHE A 18 -2.95 33.73 10.38
C PHE A 18 -2.57 32.98 9.11
N GLY A 19 -1.28 32.66 8.98
CA GLY A 19 -0.77 31.78 7.93
C GLY A 19 -1.33 30.37 8.08
N PHE A 20 -2.24 29.98 7.19
CA PHE A 20 -2.60 28.58 7.00
C PHE A 20 -1.42 27.86 6.35
N GLY A 21 -0.66 27.11 7.15
CA GLY A 21 0.28 26.12 6.65
C GLY A 21 -0.47 25.10 5.80
N THR A 22 -0.19 25.04 4.51
CA THR A 22 -0.74 24.03 3.61
C THR A 22 -0.14 22.68 3.95
N SER A 23 -0.83 21.88 4.75
CA SER A 23 -0.54 20.46 4.92
C SER A 23 -0.62 19.79 3.55
N SER A 24 0.51 19.37 2.98
CA SER A 24 0.51 18.60 1.74
C SER A 24 -0.17 17.26 2.04
N VAL A 25 -1.41 17.08 1.58
CA VAL A 25 -2.08 15.78 1.64
C VAL A 25 -1.21 14.81 0.82
N ALA A 26 -0.58 13.86 1.48
CA ALA A 26 0.20 12.84 0.80
C ALA A 26 -0.73 12.07 -0.15
N GLN A 27 -0.54 12.25 -1.46
CA GLN A 27 -1.36 11.59 -2.48
C GLN A 27 -1.36 10.08 -2.24
N ALA A 28 -2.52 9.45 -2.05
CA ALA A 28 -2.60 8.01 -1.79
C ALA A 28 -2.04 7.18 -2.96
N ASP A 29 -1.53 5.99 -2.65
CA ASP A 29 -1.07 5.01 -3.66
C ASP A 29 -2.23 4.51 -4.54
N ALA A 30 -1.92 3.88 -5.68
CA ALA A 30 -2.94 3.27 -6.50
C ALA A 30 -3.63 2.10 -5.76
N VAL A 31 -4.97 2.12 -5.75
CA VAL A 31 -5.77 1.04 -5.17
C VAL A 31 -5.74 -0.16 -6.11
N VAL A 32 -5.18 -1.28 -5.63
CA VAL A 32 -5.07 -2.53 -6.40
C VAL A 32 -6.44 -3.14 -6.64
N LYS A 33 -6.76 -3.45 -7.89
CA LYS A 33 -8.03 -4.07 -8.30
C LYS A 33 -7.79 -5.22 -9.28
N ALA A 34 -8.61 -6.25 -9.21
CA ALA A 34 -8.69 -7.27 -10.26
C ALA A 34 -9.52 -6.71 -11.42
N GLU A 35 -8.86 -6.33 -12.50
CA GLU A 35 -9.50 -5.70 -13.66
C GLU A 35 -9.34 -6.54 -14.92
N LYS A 36 -10.30 -6.40 -15.84
CA LYS A 36 -10.24 -7.04 -17.14
C LYS A 36 -9.09 -6.43 -17.96
N LEU A 37 -8.18 -7.28 -18.43
CA LEU A 37 -7.07 -6.87 -19.27
C LEU A 37 -7.55 -6.36 -20.64
N SER A 38 -6.96 -5.26 -21.11
CA SER A 38 -7.23 -4.70 -22.43
C SER A 38 -6.65 -5.60 -23.51
N LYS A 39 -7.48 -6.07 -24.45
CA LYS A 39 -7.01 -6.93 -25.55
C LYS A 39 -6.02 -6.18 -26.45
N SER A 40 -6.38 -4.96 -26.85
CA SER A 40 -5.58 -4.14 -27.77
C SER A 40 -4.27 -3.66 -27.15
N ALA A 41 -4.31 -3.13 -25.93
CA ALA A 41 -3.11 -2.61 -25.25
C ALA A 41 -2.08 -3.70 -24.94
N ASN A 42 -2.52 -4.97 -24.85
CA ASN A 42 -1.66 -6.13 -24.59
C ASN A 42 -1.27 -6.90 -25.85
N MET A 43 -1.59 -6.41 -27.06
CA MET A 43 -1.05 -6.99 -28.30
C MET A 43 0.44 -6.71 -28.45
N SER A 44 1.14 -7.55 -29.22
CA SER A 44 2.53 -7.28 -29.58
C SER A 44 2.61 -6.04 -30.45
N TYR A 45 3.63 -5.21 -30.24
CA TYR A 45 3.77 -3.92 -30.92
C TYR A 45 5.24 -3.67 -31.29
N LYS A 46 5.48 -2.67 -32.14
CA LYS A 46 6.83 -2.28 -32.59
C LYS A 46 7.05 -0.79 -32.32
N VAL A 47 8.23 -0.44 -31.83
CA VAL A 47 8.69 0.94 -31.69
C VAL A 47 10.15 0.99 -32.14
N ALA A 48 10.48 1.90 -33.06
CA ALA A 48 11.82 2.07 -33.62
C ALA A 48 12.46 0.74 -34.08
N GLY A 49 11.71 -0.07 -34.85
CA GLY A 49 12.16 -1.37 -35.35
C GLY A 49 12.16 -2.52 -34.33
N LYS A 50 12.15 -2.23 -33.01
CA LYS A 50 12.14 -3.24 -31.96
C LYS A 50 10.72 -3.71 -31.64
N ARG A 51 10.51 -5.03 -31.64
CA ARG A 51 9.24 -5.67 -31.24
C ARG A 51 9.20 -5.90 -29.72
N TYR A 52 8.04 -5.63 -29.13
CA TYR A 52 7.72 -5.90 -27.74
C TYR A 52 6.51 -6.82 -27.65
N ASN A 53 6.56 -7.75 -26.70
CA ASN A 53 5.49 -8.73 -26.45
C ASN A 53 5.01 -8.58 -25.01
N PRO A 54 3.91 -7.83 -24.76
CA PRO A 54 3.32 -7.75 -23.44
C PRO A 54 2.90 -9.10 -22.88
N LEU A 55 3.04 -9.25 -21.57
CA LEU A 55 2.51 -10.36 -20.81
C LEU A 55 0.99 -10.41 -20.97
N LYS A 56 0.46 -11.62 -21.16
CA LYS A 56 -0.97 -11.84 -21.42
C LYS A 56 -1.81 -12.06 -20.16
N LYS A 57 -1.14 -12.25 -19.02
CA LYS A 57 -1.75 -12.53 -17.72
C LYS A 57 -1.02 -11.77 -16.63
N VAL A 58 -1.72 -11.48 -15.54
CA VAL A 58 -1.12 -10.95 -14.31
C VAL A 58 -0.52 -12.11 -13.54
N SER A 59 0.79 -12.08 -13.32
CA SER A 59 1.54 -13.13 -12.63
C SER A 59 2.69 -12.52 -11.84
N SER A 60 3.42 -13.34 -11.08
CA SER A 60 4.67 -12.89 -10.45
C SER A 60 5.63 -12.38 -11.51
N PHE A 61 6.15 -11.18 -11.29
CA PHE A 61 7.16 -10.53 -12.13
C PHE A 61 8.00 -9.60 -11.26
N SER A 62 9.30 -9.59 -11.49
CA SER A 62 10.23 -8.63 -10.87
C SER A 62 11.27 -8.20 -11.89
N GLN A 63 11.55 -6.90 -11.95
CA GLN A 63 12.59 -6.35 -12.80
C GLN A 63 13.28 -5.18 -12.09
N THR A 64 14.62 -5.14 -12.17
CA THR A 64 15.41 -4.01 -11.66
C THR A 64 15.98 -3.21 -12.83
N GLY A 65 15.95 -1.88 -12.75
CA GLY A 65 16.42 -1.02 -13.82
C GLY A 65 16.34 0.47 -13.49
N SER A 66 16.56 1.32 -14.50
CA SER A 66 16.40 2.76 -14.35
C SER A 66 14.93 3.15 -14.53
N ALA A 67 14.40 3.96 -13.62
CA ALA A 67 13.13 4.66 -13.75
C ALA A 67 13.35 6.09 -14.20
N SER A 68 12.38 6.63 -14.92
CA SER A 68 12.22 8.08 -15.04
C SER A 68 10.76 8.47 -14.80
N TRP A 69 10.40 9.72 -15.10
CA TRP A 69 9.02 10.17 -15.05
C TRP A 69 8.67 10.99 -16.28
N TYR A 70 7.44 10.86 -16.79
CA TYR A 70 7.00 11.62 -17.96
C TYR A 70 6.42 12.99 -17.57
N GLY A 71 6.94 14.02 -18.25
CA GLY A 71 6.70 15.45 -17.98
C GLY A 71 5.27 15.93 -18.21
N GLY A 72 5.01 17.17 -17.79
CA GLY A 72 3.67 17.80 -17.86
C GLY A 72 3.09 17.93 -19.26
N GLN A 73 3.94 17.97 -20.29
CA GLN A 73 3.51 18.03 -21.70
C GLN A 73 2.68 16.83 -22.17
N PHE A 74 2.71 15.72 -21.43
CA PHE A 74 1.88 14.55 -21.73
C PHE A 74 0.50 14.63 -21.08
N HIS A 75 0.29 15.53 -20.11
CA HIS A 75 -0.93 15.59 -19.33
C HIS A 75 -2.16 15.74 -20.24
N GLY A 76 -3.20 14.95 -19.96
CA GLY A 76 -4.43 14.92 -20.75
C GLY A 76 -4.35 14.09 -22.05
N ARG A 77 -3.16 13.68 -22.52
CA ARG A 77 -3.03 12.83 -23.73
C ARG A 77 -3.47 11.40 -23.42
N LYS A 78 -3.95 10.68 -24.44
CA LYS A 78 -4.34 9.27 -24.31
C LYS A 78 -3.10 8.39 -24.09
N THR A 79 -3.18 7.49 -23.12
CA THR A 79 -2.23 6.41 -22.91
C THR A 79 -2.60 5.19 -23.76
N SER A 80 -1.76 4.15 -23.74
CA SER A 80 -2.03 2.88 -24.41
C SER A 80 -3.24 2.12 -23.86
N SER A 81 -3.67 2.40 -22.61
CA SER A 81 -4.95 1.87 -22.10
C SER A 81 -6.17 2.59 -22.69
N GLY A 82 -5.99 3.77 -23.28
CA GLY A 82 -7.04 4.68 -23.71
C GLY A 82 -7.43 5.73 -22.66
N GLU A 83 -6.96 5.59 -21.41
CA GLU A 83 -7.13 6.58 -20.35
C GLU A 83 -6.37 7.87 -20.68
N ARG A 84 -6.81 9.02 -20.17
CA ARG A 84 -6.02 10.26 -20.25
C ARG A 84 -4.96 10.27 -19.16
N TYR A 85 -3.72 10.56 -19.52
CA TYR A 85 -2.63 10.66 -18.55
C TYR A 85 -2.89 11.81 -17.56
N ASN A 86 -2.96 11.47 -16.28
CA ASN A 86 -3.00 12.41 -15.18
C ASN A 86 -1.66 12.39 -14.43
N MET A 87 -0.93 13.50 -14.42
CA MET A 87 0.37 13.58 -13.76
C MET A 87 0.31 13.51 -12.23
N HIS A 88 -0.87 13.76 -11.67
CA HIS A 88 -1.16 13.66 -10.24
C HIS A 88 -1.68 12.28 -9.82
N ALA A 89 -2.01 11.40 -10.78
CA ALA A 89 -2.43 10.04 -10.50
C ALA A 89 -1.22 9.11 -10.28
N MET A 90 -1.42 8.00 -9.56
CA MET A 90 -0.38 6.99 -9.33
C MET A 90 -0.32 5.99 -10.49
N THR A 91 0.22 6.42 -11.63
CA THR A 91 0.30 5.61 -12.86
C THR A 91 1.73 5.46 -13.35
N ALA A 92 1.97 4.43 -14.18
CA ALA A 92 3.25 4.13 -14.80
C ALA A 92 3.10 3.55 -16.22
N ALA A 93 4.10 3.80 -17.06
CA ALA A 93 4.31 3.14 -18.34
C ALA A 93 5.33 2.02 -18.18
N HIS A 94 5.01 0.85 -18.75
CA HIS A 94 5.93 -0.28 -18.78
C HIS A 94 5.85 -1.03 -20.12
N LYS A 95 7.00 -1.54 -20.58
CA LYS A 95 7.15 -2.18 -21.90
C LYS A 95 6.25 -3.42 -22.05
N THR A 96 6.21 -4.27 -21.03
CA THR A 96 5.60 -5.61 -21.13
C THR A 96 4.57 -5.98 -20.07
N LEU A 97 4.55 -5.38 -18.87
CA LEU A 97 3.49 -5.63 -17.88
C LEU A 97 2.08 -5.44 -18.49
N PRO A 98 1.10 -6.27 -18.12
CA PRO A 98 -0.24 -6.18 -18.67
C PRO A 98 -0.89 -4.82 -18.38
N ILE A 99 -1.78 -4.37 -19.27
CA ILE A 99 -2.61 -3.19 -19.08
C ILE A 99 -4.09 -3.61 -18.99
N PRO A 100 -4.85 -3.11 -18.01
CA PRO A 100 -4.34 -2.52 -16.78
C PRO A 100 -3.72 -3.58 -15.86
N SER A 101 -2.71 -3.20 -15.08
CA SER A 101 -2.23 -3.99 -13.94
C SER A 101 -1.63 -3.07 -12.89
N TYR A 102 -1.12 -3.63 -11.80
CA TYR A 102 -0.53 -2.88 -10.70
C TYR A 102 0.89 -3.37 -10.44
N ALA A 103 1.77 -2.45 -10.06
CA ALA A 103 3.12 -2.77 -9.66
C ALA A 103 3.53 -1.96 -8.45
N ARG A 104 4.32 -2.58 -7.57
CA ARG A 104 5.12 -1.86 -6.58
C ARG A 104 6.41 -1.42 -7.25
N VAL A 105 6.71 -0.13 -7.15
CA VAL A 105 8.00 0.43 -7.56
C VAL A 105 8.74 0.83 -6.30
N THR A 106 9.96 0.35 -6.13
CA THR A 106 10.81 0.64 -4.98
C THR A 106 12.07 1.34 -5.47
N ASN A 107 12.32 2.55 -4.98
CA ASN A 107 13.57 3.26 -5.20
C ASN A 107 14.67 2.62 -4.33
N LEU A 108 15.71 2.10 -4.99
CA LEU A 108 16.75 1.33 -4.32
C LEU A 108 17.74 2.20 -3.54
N SER A 109 17.81 3.51 -3.81
CA SER A 109 18.73 4.39 -3.08
C SER A 109 18.21 4.80 -1.71
N ASN A 110 16.89 4.85 -1.53
CA ASN A 110 16.26 5.37 -0.30
C ASN A 110 15.21 4.42 0.31
N GLY A 111 14.95 3.27 -0.31
CA GLY A 111 13.99 2.27 0.17
C GLY A 111 12.51 2.67 0.04
N LYS A 112 12.19 3.87 -0.46
CA LYS A 112 10.80 4.32 -0.63
C LYS A 112 10.13 3.48 -1.70
N SER A 113 8.89 3.08 -1.45
CA SER A 113 8.08 2.34 -2.41
C SER A 113 6.71 2.95 -2.60
N VAL A 114 6.15 2.77 -3.79
CA VAL A 114 4.78 3.17 -4.13
C VAL A 114 4.11 2.09 -4.96
N VAL A 115 2.78 2.00 -4.87
CA VAL A 115 1.96 1.22 -5.80
C VAL A 115 1.43 2.12 -6.90
N VAL A 116 1.64 1.68 -8.15
CA VAL A 116 1.19 2.38 -9.37
C VAL A 116 0.34 1.45 -10.23
N ARG A 117 -0.59 2.06 -10.97
CA ARG A 117 -1.32 1.40 -12.07
C ARG A 117 -0.49 1.47 -13.35
N ILE A 118 -0.25 0.32 -13.98
CA ILE A 118 0.30 0.24 -15.33
C ILE A 118 -0.82 0.53 -16.32
N ASN A 119 -0.76 1.69 -16.98
CA ASN A 119 -1.78 2.09 -17.95
C ASN A 119 -1.21 2.59 -19.29
N ASP A 120 0.12 2.53 -19.45
CA ASP A 120 0.77 2.96 -20.69
C ASP A 120 1.99 2.10 -21.08
N ARG A 121 2.49 2.32 -22.30
CA ARG A 121 3.64 1.63 -22.90
C ARG A 121 4.85 2.55 -22.98
N GLY A 122 6.03 1.95 -22.85
CA GLY A 122 7.30 2.65 -22.72
C GLY A 122 8.00 2.27 -21.42
N PRO A 123 9.10 2.93 -21.03
CA PRO A 123 9.89 3.87 -21.83
C PRO A 123 10.54 3.23 -23.05
N PHE A 124 10.88 4.02 -24.08
CA PHE A 124 11.59 3.51 -25.27
C PHE A 124 13.02 4.04 -25.45
N HIS A 125 13.46 5.00 -24.62
CA HIS A 125 14.85 5.46 -24.69
C HIS A 125 15.73 4.81 -23.61
N GLY A 126 16.86 4.29 -24.07
CA GLY A 126 17.91 3.73 -23.23
C GLY A 126 17.49 2.46 -22.49
N SER A 127 18.14 2.22 -21.34
CA SER A 127 17.96 1.06 -20.48
C SER A 127 16.83 1.22 -19.44
N ARG A 128 15.99 2.26 -19.58
CA ARG A 128 14.88 2.49 -18.65
C ARG A 128 13.86 1.37 -18.71
N VAL A 129 13.33 0.99 -17.55
CA VAL A 129 12.38 -0.12 -17.40
C VAL A 129 10.96 0.37 -17.10
N VAL A 130 10.83 1.53 -16.49
CA VAL A 130 9.54 2.13 -16.13
C VAL A 130 9.64 3.65 -16.21
N ASP A 131 8.56 4.29 -16.68
CA ASP A 131 8.36 5.71 -16.48
C ASP A 131 7.14 5.87 -15.59
N VAL A 132 7.26 6.65 -14.51
CA VAL A 132 6.18 6.87 -13.55
C VAL A 132 5.59 8.27 -13.71
N SER A 133 4.41 8.51 -13.15
CA SER A 133 3.83 9.86 -13.08
C SER A 133 4.66 10.80 -12.20
N LYS A 134 4.44 12.12 -12.35
CA LYS A 134 5.06 13.13 -11.49
C LYS A 134 4.78 12.88 -10.00
N ALA A 135 3.53 12.55 -9.65
CA ALA A 135 3.16 12.21 -8.28
C ALA A 135 3.93 10.99 -7.74
N ALA A 136 4.05 9.93 -8.53
CA ALA A 136 4.81 8.74 -8.13
C ALA A 136 6.30 9.05 -7.96
N ALA A 137 6.91 9.83 -8.87
CA ALA A 137 8.32 10.24 -8.75
C ALA A 137 8.58 11.11 -7.51
N GLN A 138 7.63 11.97 -7.15
CA GLN A 138 7.70 12.79 -5.93
C GLN A 138 7.70 11.91 -4.68
N LYS A 139 6.77 10.93 -4.59
CA LYS A 139 6.72 9.99 -3.46
C LYS A 139 7.94 9.07 -3.39
N LEU A 140 8.47 8.64 -4.53
CA LEU A 140 9.70 7.85 -4.63
C LEU A 140 10.97 8.67 -4.35
N GLY A 141 10.85 10.00 -4.27
CA GLY A 141 11.95 10.89 -3.90
C GLY A 141 13.03 11.04 -4.97
N PHE A 142 12.66 11.00 -6.25
CA PHE A 142 13.63 11.23 -7.34
C PHE A 142 13.20 12.27 -8.36
N ILE A 143 12.09 12.99 -8.11
CA ILE A 143 11.57 14.00 -9.05
C ILE A 143 12.63 15.03 -9.49
N GLN A 144 13.46 15.51 -8.55
CA GLN A 144 14.54 16.48 -8.81
C GLN A 144 15.72 15.88 -9.58
N HIS A 145 16.03 14.59 -9.35
CA HIS A 145 17.11 13.88 -10.05
C HIS A 145 16.71 13.43 -11.47
N GLY A 146 15.41 13.44 -11.78
CA GLY A 146 14.86 12.99 -13.06
C GLY A 146 14.81 11.48 -13.23
N THR A 147 15.78 10.74 -12.67
CA THR A 147 15.86 9.28 -12.76
C THR A 147 16.25 8.64 -11.42
N ALA A 148 15.95 7.35 -11.27
CA ALA A 148 16.38 6.55 -10.12
C ALA A 148 16.58 5.08 -10.49
N LYS A 149 17.45 4.38 -9.76
CA LYS A 149 17.50 2.92 -9.82
C LYS A 149 16.33 2.34 -9.02
N VAL A 150 15.49 1.53 -9.65
CA VAL A 150 14.30 0.96 -9.03
C VAL A 150 14.20 -0.55 -9.21
N ARG A 151 13.43 -1.19 -8.32
CA ARG A 151 12.84 -2.51 -8.52
C ARG A 151 11.34 -2.36 -8.79
N VAL A 152 10.85 -3.03 -9.82
CA VAL A 152 9.43 -3.07 -10.23
C VAL A 152 8.92 -4.48 -10.00
N GLU A 153 7.87 -4.61 -9.19
CA GLU A 153 7.30 -5.89 -8.79
C GLU A 153 5.82 -5.91 -9.13
N GLN A 154 5.37 -6.86 -9.95
CA GLN A 154 3.97 -6.96 -10.30
C GLN A 154 3.15 -7.45 -9.11
N ILE A 155 2.06 -6.73 -8.84
CA ILE A 155 1.10 -7.06 -7.79
C ILE A 155 0.03 -7.95 -8.40
N VAL A 156 -0.20 -9.12 -7.79
CA VAL A 156 -1.30 -10.01 -8.16
C VAL A 156 -2.46 -9.78 -7.20
N PRO A 157 -3.60 -9.22 -7.66
CA PRO A 157 -4.76 -8.99 -6.81
C PRO A 157 -5.17 -10.26 -6.06
N GLY A 158 -5.45 -10.14 -4.75
CA GLY A 158 -5.79 -11.28 -3.88
C GLY A 158 -4.57 -12.03 -3.33
N ARG A 159 -3.51 -12.25 -4.12
CA ARG A 159 -2.27 -12.89 -3.62
C ARG A 159 -1.54 -12.00 -2.64
N ASP A 160 -1.26 -10.74 -2.99
CA ASP A 160 -0.53 -9.83 -2.10
C ASP A 160 -1.25 -9.59 -0.77
N ALA A 161 -2.60 -9.54 -0.81
CA ALA A 161 -3.41 -9.47 0.40
C ALA A 161 -3.21 -10.74 1.23
N SER A 162 -3.32 -11.93 0.62
CA SER A 162 -3.10 -13.21 1.29
C SER A 162 -1.68 -13.35 1.87
N GLU A 163 -0.65 -12.88 1.17
CA GLU A 163 0.73 -12.90 1.64
C GLU A 163 0.95 -11.92 2.80
N ARG A 164 0.34 -10.73 2.76
CA ARG A 164 0.34 -9.81 3.90
C ARG A 164 -0.40 -10.37 5.10
N PHE A 165 -1.56 -11.00 4.90
CA PHE A 165 -2.30 -11.69 5.96
C PHE A 165 -1.47 -12.84 6.54
N ALA A 166 -0.78 -13.63 5.71
CA ALA A 166 0.10 -14.69 6.16
C ALA A 166 1.32 -14.16 6.93
N GLN A 167 1.95 -13.07 6.47
CA GLN A 167 3.05 -12.42 7.20
C GLN A 167 2.58 -11.81 8.53
N GLN A 168 1.37 -11.24 8.57
CA GLN A 168 0.79 -10.71 9.80
C GLN A 168 0.43 -11.84 10.77
N GLU A 169 -0.16 -12.94 10.29
CA GLU A 169 -0.38 -14.17 11.07
C GLU A 169 0.94 -14.75 11.62
N ALA A 170 2.01 -14.72 10.83
CA ALA A 170 3.34 -15.17 11.29
C ALA A 170 3.97 -14.26 12.34
N ARG A 171 3.61 -12.97 12.36
CA ARG A 171 4.03 -12.00 13.39
C ARG A 171 3.12 -12.02 14.62
N ASN A 172 1.89 -12.49 14.46
CA ASN A 172 0.94 -12.62 15.56
C ASN A 172 1.43 -13.72 16.50
N ILE A 173 1.68 -13.33 17.74
CA ILE A 173 2.12 -14.26 18.77
C ILE A 173 0.87 -14.87 19.40
N TYR A 174 0.88 -16.18 19.57
CA TYR A 174 -0.17 -16.91 20.27
C TYR A 174 0.44 -17.70 21.42
N VAL A 175 -0.19 -17.68 22.58
CA VAL A 175 0.22 -18.47 23.74
C VAL A 175 -0.66 -19.71 23.82
N ASN A 176 -0.05 -20.88 23.72
CA ASN A 176 -0.76 -22.14 23.93
C ASN A 176 -1.08 -22.29 25.42
N LEU A 177 -2.37 -22.45 25.73
CA LEU A 177 -2.86 -22.67 27.09
C LEU A 177 -2.87 -24.15 27.43
N LYS A 178 -3.48 -24.97 26.56
CA LYS A 178 -3.58 -26.42 26.75
C LYS A 178 -3.85 -27.16 25.46
N THR A 179 -3.35 -28.39 25.37
CA THR A 179 -3.57 -29.31 24.24
C THR A 179 -4.45 -30.47 24.68
N PHE A 180 -5.38 -30.88 23.82
CA PHE A 180 -6.34 -31.95 24.05
C PHE A 180 -6.35 -32.92 22.88
N ASN A 181 -6.52 -34.21 23.15
CA ASN A 181 -6.77 -35.24 22.12
C ASN A 181 -8.25 -35.32 21.72
N SER A 182 -9.15 -34.65 22.45
CA SER A 182 -10.60 -34.64 22.22
C SER A 182 -11.11 -33.22 21.95
N LYS A 183 -11.94 -33.08 20.91
CA LYS A 183 -12.60 -31.81 20.56
C LYS A 183 -13.52 -31.34 21.68
N ALA A 184 -14.26 -32.26 22.30
CA ALA A 184 -15.22 -31.93 23.36
C ALA A 184 -14.51 -31.34 24.58
N ALA A 185 -13.44 -32.00 25.03
CA ALA A 185 -12.62 -31.52 26.15
C ALA A 185 -12.01 -30.13 25.90
N ALA A 186 -11.53 -29.89 24.66
CA ALA A 186 -11.03 -28.58 24.26
C ALA A 186 -12.12 -27.49 24.24
N GLN A 187 -13.32 -27.83 23.77
CA GLN A 187 -14.46 -26.91 23.76
C GLN A 187 -14.93 -26.56 25.17
N ASP A 188 -14.95 -27.53 26.10
CA ASP A 188 -15.33 -27.28 27.49
C ASP A 188 -14.29 -26.43 28.22
N TYR A 189 -13.00 -26.63 27.91
CA TYR A 189 -11.95 -25.76 28.42
C TYR A 189 -12.07 -24.34 27.84
N LEU A 190 -12.37 -24.19 26.55
CA LEU A 190 -12.60 -22.88 25.90
C LEU A 190 -13.76 -22.11 26.54
N LYS A 191 -14.88 -22.78 26.84
CA LYS A 191 -16.03 -22.18 27.50
C LYS A 191 -15.69 -21.66 28.92
N ARG A 192 -14.94 -22.44 29.69
CA ARG A 192 -14.52 -22.08 31.06
C ARG A 192 -13.48 -20.96 31.10
N SER A 193 -12.50 -21.02 30.21
CA SER A 193 -11.46 -20.01 30.11
C SER A 193 -12.02 -18.65 29.67
N GLY A 194 -13.07 -18.62 28.84
CA GLY A 194 -13.79 -17.38 28.48
C GLY A 194 -14.26 -16.53 29.67
N GLY A 195 -14.63 -17.16 30.79
CA GLY A 195 -15.06 -16.47 32.02
C GLY A 195 -13.91 -15.85 32.82
N HIS A 196 -12.76 -16.53 32.87
CA HIS A 196 -11.59 -16.12 33.66
C HIS A 196 -10.77 -15.00 32.97
N LEU A 197 -10.92 -14.84 31.66
CA LEU A 197 -10.27 -13.75 30.91
C LEU A 197 -10.80 -12.37 31.30
N LYS A 198 -12.11 -12.27 31.52
CA LYS A 198 -12.75 -11.01 31.93
C LYS A 198 -12.33 -10.59 33.33
N SER A 199 -12.06 -11.54 34.23
CA SER A 199 -11.55 -11.24 35.58
C SER A 199 -10.05 -10.92 35.62
N ALA A 200 -9.29 -11.30 34.58
CA ALA A 200 -7.84 -11.06 34.49
C ALA A 200 -7.46 -9.81 33.67
N ASP A 201 -8.44 -9.00 33.25
CA ASP A 201 -8.29 -7.85 32.35
C ASP A 201 -7.52 -8.20 31.06
N ILE A 202 -7.81 -9.37 30.48
CA ILE A 202 -7.22 -9.81 29.22
C ILE A 202 -8.26 -9.62 28.11
N ASN A 203 -7.93 -8.76 27.14
CA ASN A 203 -8.83 -8.43 26.02
C ASN A 203 -8.65 -9.38 24.81
N GLU A 204 -7.60 -10.20 24.83
CA GLU A 204 -7.27 -11.14 23.76
C GLU A 204 -8.21 -12.35 23.72
N LYS A 205 -8.43 -12.84 22.50
CA LYS A 205 -9.38 -13.92 22.26
C LYS A 205 -8.72 -15.28 22.53
N VAL A 206 -9.39 -16.12 23.31
CA VAL A 206 -9.06 -17.55 23.36
C VAL A 206 -9.73 -18.25 22.18
N SER A 207 -8.96 -19.09 21.51
CA SER A 207 -9.38 -19.84 20.33
C SER A 207 -8.88 -21.28 20.41
N MET A 208 -9.58 -22.18 19.72
CA MET A 208 -9.18 -23.57 19.57
C MET A 208 -8.74 -23.81 18.13
N VAL A 209 -7.59 -24.44 17.94
CA VAL A 209 -7.08 -24.86 16.62
C VAL A 209 -6.75 -26.34 16.59
N LYS A 210 -7.00 -27.00 15.47
CA LYS A 210 -6.62 -28.40 15.26
C LYS A 210 -5.18 -28.44 14.72
N GLN A 211 -4.27 -29.10 15.41
CA GLN A 211 -2.86 -29.24 15.05
C GLN A 211 -2.39 -30.68 15.28
N GLY A 212 -1.86 -31.34 14.24
CA GLY A 212 -1.27 -32.68 14.37
C GLY A 212 -2.19 -33.75 14.98
N GLY A 213 -3.51 -33.69 14.71
CA GLY A 213 -4.49 -34.61 15.30
C GLY A 213 -4.98 -34.24 16.71
N SER A 214 -4.38 -33.23 17.34
CA SER A 214 -4.80 -32.67 18.63
C SER A 214 -5.53 -31.33 18.46
N TYR A 215 -6.20 -30.88 19.52
CA TYR A 215 -6.88 -29.60 19.65
C TYR A 215 -6.12 -28.73 20.65
N VAL A 216 -5.53 -27.64 20.17
CA VAL A 216 -4.77 -26.69 21.00
C VAL A 216 -5.66 -25.49 21.29
N VAL A 217 -5.90 -25.22 22.58
CA VAL A 217 -6.51 -23.98 23.03
C VAL A 217 -5.41 -22.96 23.27
N ARG A 218 -5.51 -21.80 22.63
CA ARG A 218 -4.50 -20.75 22.63
C ARG A 218 -5.14 -19.37 22.77
N ILE A 219 -4.40 -18.42 23.32
CA ILE A 219 -4.81 -17.02 23.44
C ILE A 219 -3.97 -16.12 22.55
N GLY A 220 -4.61 -15.10 21.97
CA GLY A 220 -3.99 -14.09 21.12
C GLY A 220 -4.98 -13.52 20.11
N PRO A 221 -4.52 -12.86 19.04
CA PRO A 221 -3.11 -12.59 18.73
C PRO A 221 -2.52 -11.47 19.59
N PHE A 222 -1.26 -11.61 20.01
CA PHE A 222 -0.46 -10.54 20.60
C PHE A 222 0.48 -9.95 19.54
N GLN A 223 0.66 -8.62 19.57
CA GLN A 223 1.58 -7.91 18.68
C GLN A 223 3.00 -7.81 19.26
N ARG A 224 3.19 -8.10 20.56
CA ARG A 224 4.48 -8.05 21.28
C ARG A 224 4.61 -9.25 22.21
N GLN A 225 5.83 -9.78 22.31
CA GLN A 225 6.16 -10.94 23.15
C GLN A 225 5.86 -10.67 24.63
N GLU A 226 6.20 -9.48 25.12
CA GLU A 226 5.94 -9.03 26.50
C GLU A 226 4.47 -9.18 26.94
N HIS A 227 3.52 -8.86 26.05
CA HIS A 227 2.09 -9.01 26.33
C HIS A 227 1.66 -10.47 26.35
N ALA A 228 2.21 -11.27 25.43
CA ALA A 228 1.98 -12.71 25.42
C ALA A 228 2.48 -13.35 26.73
N ASP A 229 3.66 -12.96 27.21
CA ASP A 229 4.24 -13.47 28.45
C ASP A 229 3.43 -13.02 29.68
N THR A 230 2.99 -11.76 29.71
CA THR A 230 2.12 -11.23 30.77
C THR A 230 0.78 -11.97 30.83
N ALA A 231 0.12 -12.18 29.68
CA ALA A 231 -1.13 -12.91 29.61
C ALA A 231 -0.96 -14.37 30.04
N LYS A 232 0.15 -15.01 29.68
CA LYS A 232 0.50 -16.35 30.14
C LYS A 232 0.62 -16.40 31.66
N GLY A 233 1.35 -15.45 32.27
CA GLY A 233 1.54 -15.38 33.72
C GLY A 233 0.22 -15.20 34.48
N ARG A 234 -0.64 -14.28 34.01
CA ARG A 234 -1.97 -14.06 34.63
C ARG A 234 -2.87 -15.30 34.53
N LEU A 235 -2.91 -15.94 33.36
CA LEU A 235 -3.77 -17.11 33.15
C LEU A 235 -3.34 -18.33 33.98
N LEU A 236 -2.04 -18.55 34.14
CA LEU A 236 -1.51 -19.61 35.00
C LEU A 236 -1.80 -19.38 36.49
N THR A 237 -2.09 -18.14 36.88
CA THR A 237 -2.42 -17.79 38.27
C THR A 237 -3.94 -17.83 38.52
N SER A 238 -4.75 -17.81 37.44
CA SER A 238 -6.22 -17.75 37.49
C SER A 238 -6.95 -19.07 37.18
N LEU A 239 -6.23 -20.11 36.75
CA LEU A 239 -6.75 -21.42 36.35
C LEU A 239 -6.32 -22.51 37.33
#